data_AF-A0A968UQ30-F1
#
_entry.id   AF-A0A968UQ30-F1
#
_cell.length_a   1.000
_cell.length_b   1.000
_cell.length_c   1.000
_cell.angle_alpha   90.00
_cell.angle_beta   90.00
_cell.angle_gamma   90.00
#
_symmetry.space_group_name_H-M   'P 1'
#
loop_
_entity.id
_entity.type
_entity.pdbx_description
1 polymer ?
#
loop_
_entity_poly.entity_id
_entity_poly.type
_entity_poly.pdbx_seq_one_letter_code
_entity_poly.pdbx_strand_id
1 'polypeptide(L)'
;MPDIPINLVFEDVLSEAVLKQMLVQSQRPFSVGNCFNQRGYGKIKKIISGLNHAAKGMPYLILTDLDREECPLIIISEWLTQPKHPNLLFRIAVKEVEAWLLAHREAFAEFLGISVDLIPSDADRIPDPKQLLINLAKKSKKREQRDGIVPDRNSTAKIGKDYNGQLIKFVNQNWQVAAAQTNSSSLKRAMDAIVNFQPTWET
;
A
#
# COMPACT_ATOMS: atom_id res chain seq x y z
N MET A 1 -20.72 -17.44 -0.67
CA MET A 1 -19.57 -17.83 0.17
C MET A 1 -19.69 -17.08 1.48
N PRO A 2 -19.33 -17.66 2.63
CA PRO A 2 -19.35 -16.94 3.89
C PRO A 2 -18.35 -15.78 3.86
N ASP A 3 -18.66 -14.72 4.60
CA ASP A 3 -17.78 -13.57 4.76
C ASP A 3 -16.45 -13.98 5.40
N ILE A 4 -15.37 -13.35 4.95
CA ILE A 4 -14.01 -13.52 5.50
C ILE A 4 -13.72 -12.27 6.33
N PRO A 5 -13.91 -12.31 7.67
CA PRO A 5 -13.62 -11.15 8.48
C PRO A 5 -12.11 -10.91 8.51
N ILE A 6 -11.71 -9.64 8.43
CA ILE A 6 -10.29 -9.29 8.41
C ILE A 6 -10.06 -7.92 9.05
N ASN A 7 -9.05 -7.84 9.91
CA ASN A 7 -8.57 -6.57 10.46
C ASN A 7 -7.42 -6.03 9.61
N LEU A 8 -7.32 -4.70 9.49
CA LEU A 8 -6.26 -4.03 8.75
C LEU A 8 -5.28 -3.36 9.70
N VAL A 9 -3.97 -3.49 9.44
CA VAL A 9 -2.91 -2.79 10.17
C VAL A 9 -2.00 -2.13 9.14
N PHE A 10 -1.75 -0.83 9.29
CA PHE A 10 -1.08 -0.04 8.27
C PHE A 10 -0.40 1.20 8.89
N GLU A 11 0.51 1.79 8.12
CA GLU A 11 1.31 2.92 8.60
C GLU A 11 0.56 4.24 8.55
N ASP A 12 -0.22 4.47 7.50
CA ASP A 12 -0.91 5.72 7.23
C ASP A 12 -2.23 5.54 6.49
N VAL A 13 -2.93 6.65 6.26
CA VAL A 13 -4.25 6.66 5.62
C VAL A 13 -4.22 6.28 4.14
N LEU A 14 -3.08 6.46 3.46
CA LEU A 14 -2.93 6.06 2.06
C LEU A 14 -2.85 4.53 1.96
N SER A 15 -2.03 3.93 2.83
CA SER A 15 -1.90 2.48 2.98
C SER A 15 -3.25 1.82 3.27
N GLU A 16 -4.09 2.44 4.12
CA GLU A 16 -5.45 1.97 4.39
C GLU A 16 -6.32 1.93 3.13
N ALA A 17 -6.33 3.03 2.36
CA ALA A 17 -7.14 3.13 1.15
C ALA A 17 -6.70 2.08 0.12
N VAL A 18 -5.39 1.88 -0.03
CA VAL A 18 -4.81 0.85 -0.89
C VAL A 18 -5.25 -0.56 -0.47
N LEU A 19 -5.13 -0.90 0.82
CA LEU A 19 -5.58 -2.19 1.34
C LEU A 19 -7.07 -2.43 1.09
N LYS A 20 -7.92 -1.44 1.37
CA LYS A 20 -9.37 -1.54 1.12
C LYS A 20 -9.67 -1.77 -0.35
N GLN A 21 -9.03 -1.04 -1.25
CA GLN A 21 -9.20 -1.24 -2.70
C GLN A 21 -8.70 -2.61 -3.16
N MET A 22 -7.59 -3.11 -2.63
CA MET A 22 -7.11 -4.47 -2.93
C MET A 22 -8.12 -5.53 -2.50
N LEU A 23 -8.72 -5.40 -1.30
CA LEU A 23 -9.75 -6.32 -0.85
C LEU A 23 -11.01 -6.27 -1.74
N VAL A 24 -11.49 -5.07 -2.09
CA VAL A 24 -12.63 -4.90 -3.01
C VAL A 24 -12.34 -5.53 -4.38
N GLN A 25 -11.19 -5.20 -4.98
CA GLN A 25 -10.82 -5.67 -6.31
C GLN A 25 -10.40 -7.14 -6.33
N SER A 26 -10.21 -7.78 -5.17
CA SER A 26 -10.00 -9.23 -5.08
C SER A 26 -11.24 -10.04 -5.44
N GLN A 27 -12.42 -9.41 -5.44
CA GLN A 27 -13.72 -10.05 -5.67
C GLN A 27 -14.02 -11.18 -4.68
N ARG A 28 -13.35 -11.16 -3.52
CA ARG A 28 -13.60 -12.07 -2.41
C ARG A 28 -14.49 -11.41 -1.36
N PRO A 29 -15.29 -12.19 -0.62
CA PRO A 29 -16.24 -11.65 0.35
C PRO A 29 -15.54 -11.23 1.66
N PHE A 30 -14.55 -10.34 1.59
CA PHE A 30 -13.88 -9.83 2.79
C PHE A 30 -14.77 -8.83 3.52
N SER A 31 -14.88 -9.00 4.84
CA SER A 31 -15.60 -8.10 5.73
C SER A 31 -14.59 -7.40 6.64
N VAL A 32 -14.28 -6.15 6.31
CA VAL A 32 -13.27 -5.36 7.03
C VAL A 32 -13.80 -4.99 8.42
N GLY A 33 -13.10 -5.46 9.46
CA GLY A 33 -13.35 -5.13 10.85
C GLY A 33 -12.54 -3.92 11.30
N ASN A 34 -11.71 -4.11 12.33
CA ASN A 34 -10.90 -3.03 12.89
C ASN A 34 -9.78 -2.58 11.94
N CYS A 35 -9.54 -1.27 11.90
CA CYS A 35 -8.47 -0.65 11.13
C CYS A 35 -7.51 0.06 12.08
N PHE A 36 -6.24 -0.37 12.11
CA PHE A 36 -5.23 0.09 13.05
C PHE A 36 -4.17 0.92 12.34
N ASN A 37 -4.30 2.25 12.40
CA ASN A 37 -3.29 3.19 11.94
C ASN A 37 -2.15 3.31 12.98
N GLN A 38 -0.97 2.81 12.64
CA GLN A 38 0.17 2.76 13.55
C GLN A 38 1.08 4.00 13.49
N ARG A 39 0.89 4.89 12.50
CA ARG A 39 1.70 6.10 12.29
C ARG A 39 3.20 5.75 12.17
N GLY A 40 3.51 4.89 11.22
CA GLY A 40 4.86 4.44 10.86
C GLY A 40 5.21 2.99 11.25
N TYR A 41 6.15 2.41 10.50
CA TYR A 41 6.59 1.03 10.57
C TYR A 41 7.12 0.61 11.96
N GLY A 42 7.77 1.53 12.68
CA GLY A 42 8.42 1.24 13.97
C GLY A 42 7.44 0.76 15.06
N LYS A 43 6.16 1.14 14.98
CA LYS A 43 5.13 0.59 15.87
C LYS A 43 4.62 -0.76 15.41
N ILE A 44 4.46 -0.97 14.09
CA ILE A 44 4.10 -2.27 13.52
C ILE A 44 5.13 -3.32 13.96
N LYS A 45 6.44 -3.02 13.86
CA LYS A 45 7.53 -3.89 14.33
C LYS A 45 7.35 -4.35 15.79
N LYS A 46 6.88 -3.46 16.67
CA LYS A 46 6.70 -3.77 18.09
C LYS A 46 5.50 -4.66 18.38
N ILE A 47 4.42 -4.54 17.59
CA ILE A 47 3.16 -5.24 17.86
C ILE A 47 2.97 -6.51 17.04
N ILE A 48 3.73 -6.70 15.97
CA ILE A 48 3.49 -7.78 15.00
C ILE A 48 3.56 -9.19 15.60
N SER A 49 4.43 -9.44 16.58
CA SER A 49 4.44 -10.71 17.32
C SER A 49 3.14 -10.94 18.11
N GLY A 50 2.59 -9.87 18.70
CA GLY A 50 1.29 -9.92 19.37
C GLY A 50 0.14 -10.12 18.39
N LEU A 51 0.18 -9.48 17.22
CA LEU A 51 -0.79 -9.69 16.14
C LEU A 51 -0.73 -11.11 15.59
N ASN A 52 0.47 -11.69 15.48
CA ASN A 52 0.66 -13.09 15.07
C ASN A 52 0.00 -14.06 16.06
N HIS A 53 0.08 -13.76 17.36
CA HIS A 53 -0.62 -14.55 18.38
C HIS A 53 -2.15 -14.33 18.31
N ALA A 54 -2.60 -13.09 18.18
CA ALA A 54 -4.02 -12.75 18.02
C ALA A 54 -4.64 -13.35 16.75
N ALA A 55 -3.82 -13.62 15.73
CA ALA A 55 -4.26 -14.20 14.46
C ALA A 55 -4.92 -15.58 14.62
N LYS A 56 -4.72 -16.27 15.74
CA LYS A 56 -5.44 -17.51 16.07
C LYS A 56 -6.96 -17.34 16.11
N GLY A 57 -7.43 -16.18 16.60
CA GLY A 57 -8.86 -15.88 16.71
C GLY A 57 -9.45 -15.10 15.54
N MET A 58 -8.63 -14.36 14.77
CA MET A 58 -9.12 -13.48 13.72
C MET A 58 -8.03 -13.17 12.65
N PRO A 59 -8.37 -13.09 11.36
CA PRO A 59 -7.42 -12.66 10.33
C PRO A 59 -6.95 -11.21 10.45
N TYR A 60 -5.68 -11.00 10.11
CA TYR A 60 -5.03 -9.68 10.03
C TYR A 60 -4.30 -9.53 8.70
N LEU A 61 -4.54 -8.40 8.01
CA LEU A 61 -3.77 -7.94 6.88
C LEU A 61 -2.93 -6.72 7.29
N ILE A 62 -1.62 -6.91 7.30
CA ILE A 62 -0.64 -5.91 7.69
C ILE A 62 0.08 -5.43 6.42
N LEU A 63 0.13 -4.11 6.23
CA LEU A 63 0.95 -3.46 5.20
C LEU A 63 1.95 -2.51 5.85
N THR A 64 3.20 -2.58 5.41
CA THR A 64 4.28 -1.67 5.78
C THR A 64 5.16 -1.40 4.57
N ASP A 65 5.89 -0.29 4.59
CA ASP A 65 6.87 0.07 3.57
C ASP A 65 8.21 -0.62 3.87
N LEU A 66 8.96 -0.93 2.81
CA LEU A 66 10.34 -1.44 2.95
C LEU A 66 11.32 -0.30 3.29
N ASP A 67 10.98 0.93 2.92
CA ASP A 67 11.83 2.13 3.01
C ASP A 67 13.22 1.89 2.37
N ARG A 68 14.27 1.89 3.21
CA ARG A 68 15.67 1.80 2.81
C ARG A 68 16.24 0.39 2.89
N GLU A 69 15.49 -0.56 3.45
CA GLU A 69 15.94 -1.94 3.54
C GLU A 69 16.06 -2.57 2.15
N GLU A 70 17.03 -3.47 1.98
CA GLU A 70 17.29 -4.07 0.67
C GLU A 70 16.33 -5.22 0.35
N CYS A 71 15.83 -5.92 1.37
CA CYS A 71 15.07 -7.14 1.17
C CYS A 71 13.88 -7.30 2.15
N PRO A 72 12.64 -7.43 1.64
CA PRO A 72 11.46 -7.70 2.46
C PRO A 72 11.55 -8.97 3.31
N LEU A 73 12.32 -9.97 2.86
CA LEU A 73 12.49 -11.22 3.60
C LEU A 73 13.26 -11.00 4.91
N ILE A 74 14.21 -10.06 4.92
CA ILE A 74 14.96 -9.70 6.12
C ILE A 74 13.99 -9.11 7.15
N ILE A 75 13.18 -8.13 6.75
CA ILE A 75 12.14 -7.54 7.63
C ILE A 75 11.25 -8.62 8.22
N ILE A 76 10.72 -9.54 7.41
CA ILE A 76 9.83 -10.60 7.89
C ILE A 76 10.55 -11.47 8.92
N SER A 77 11.78 -11.91 8.63
CA SER A 77 12.56 -12.76 9.53
C SER A 77 12.96 -12.07 10.84
N GLU A 78 13.22 -10.76 10.81
CA GLU A 78 13.56 -9.99 12.01
C GLU A 78 12.35 -9.70 12.89
N TRP A 79 11.19 -9.43 12.27
CA TRP A 79 10.01 -8.96 12.98
C TRP A 79 9.18 -10.12 13.53
N LEU A 80 9.19 -11.26 12.85
CA LEU A 80 8.49 -12.48 13.26
C LEU A 80 9.51 -13.54 13.69
N THR A 81 9.86 -13.52 14.97
CA THR A 81 10.74 -14.53 15.58
C THR A 81 10.04 -15.87 15.83
N GLN A 82 8.72 -15.92 15.63
CA GLN A 82 7.87 -17.10 15.76
C GLN A 82 7.30 -17.48 14.39
N PRO A 83 6.94 -18.76 14.16
CA PRO A 83 6.26 -19.16 12.93
C PRO A 83 5.04 -18.28 12.66
N LYS A 84 4.96 -17.75 11.43
CA LYS A 84 3.86 -16.89 11.01
C LYS A 84 2.57 -17.69 10.97
N HIS A 85 1.57 -17.26 11.72
CA HIS A 85 0.24 -17.88 11.71
C HIS A 85 -0.41 -17.78 10.31
N PRO A 86 -1.19 -18.78 9.86
CA PRO A 86 -1.85 -18.74 8.56
C PRO A 86 -2.76 -17.52 8.38
N ASN A 87 -3.49 -17.13 9.44
CA ASN A 87 -4.36 -15.94 9.47
C ASN A 87 -3.64 -14.59 9.49
N LEU A 88 -2.30 -14.57 9.52
CA LEU A 88 -1.52 -13.33 9.44
C LEU A 88 -1.00 -13.12 8.01
N LEU A 89 -1.64 -12.22 7.27
CA LEU A 89 -1.15 -11.72 5.99
C LEU A 89 -0.24 -10.51 6.24
N PHE A 90 1.07 -10.74 6.32
CA PHE A 90 2.06 -9.66 6.43
C PHE A 90 2.65 -9.33 5.05
N ARG A 91 2.39 -8.13 4.54
CA ARG A 91 2.83 -7.67 3.22
C ARG A 91 3.66 -6.40 3.34
N ILE A 92 4.61 -6.28 2.42
CA ILE A 92 5.59 -5.19 2.40
C ILE A 92 5.57 -4.60 0.99
N ALA A 93 5.29 -3.31 0.87
CA ALA A 93 5.48 -2.58 -0.38
C ALA A 93 6.99 -2.38 -0.60
N VAL A 94 7.52 -2.81 -1.76
CA VAL A 94 8.94 -2.57 -2.05
C VAL A 94 9.13 -1.07 -2.24
N LYS A 95 10.08 -0.52 -1.48
CA LYS A 95 10.25 0.91 -1.21
C LYS A 95 9.07 1.48 -0.42
N GLU A 96 8.00 1.87 -1.08
CA GLU A 96 6.88 2.59 -0.45
C GLU A 96 5.57 2.26 -1.19
N VAL A 97 4.43 2.42 -0.51
CA VAL A 97 3.11 2.21 -1.13
C VAL A 97 2.88 3.10 -2.37
N GLU A 98 3.51 4.26 -2.45
CA GLU A 98 3.50 5.11 -3.64
C GLU A 98 4.01 4.38 -4.90
N ALA A 99 4.92 3.42 -4.78
CA ALA A 99 5.35 2.60 -5.90
C ALA A 99 4.17 1.84 -6.51
N TRP A 100 3.28 1.28 -5.67
CA TRP A 100 2.09 0.56 -6.14
C TRP A 100 1.10 1.45 -6.87
N LEU A 101 0.98 2.72 -6.47
CA LEU A 101 0.16 3.69 -7.20
C LEU A 101 0.76 3.99 -8.57
N LEU A 102 2.06 4.28 -8.63
CA LEU A 102 2.79 4.56 -9.88
C LEU A 102 2.81 3.37 -10.85
N ALA A 103 2.66 2.14 -10.33
CA ALA A 103 2.60 0.93 -11.14
C ALA A 103 1.37 0.90 -12.07
N HIS A 104 0.28 1.61 -11.77
CA HIS A 104 -0.82 1.83 -12.73
C HIS A 104 -0.52 3.07 -13.59
N ARG A 105 0.47 2.94 -14.48
CA ARG A 105 1.10 4.05 -15.19
C ARG A 105 0.10 4.87 -16.00
N GLU A 106 -0.77 4.22 -16.76
CA GLU A 106 -1.73 4.86 -17.65
C GLU A 106 -2.72 5.73 -16.85
N ALA A 107 -3.34 5.15 -15.83
CA ALA A 107 -4.29 5.90 -15.00
C ALA A 107 -3.61 6.99 -14.17
N PHE A 108 -2.38 6.77 -13.68
CA PHE A 108 -1.67 7.81 -12.93
C PHE A 108 -1.26 8.98 -13.82
N ALA A 109 -0.83 8.69 -15.06
CA ALA A 109 -0.54 9.70 -16.07
C ALA A 109 -1.80 10.50 -16.44
N GLU A 110 -2.93 9.82 -16.63
CA GLU A 110 -4.23 10.47 -16.86
C GLU A 110 -4.67 11.31 -15.66
N PHE A 111 -4.51 10.79 -14.45
CA PHE A 111 -4.83 11.47 -13.20
C PHE A 111 -4.10 12.81 -13.09
N LEU A 112 -2.80 12.87 -13.42
CA LEU A 112 -2.01 14.10 -13.44
C LEU A 112 -2.11 14.89 -14.76
N GLY A 113 -2.66 14.31 -15.82
CA GLY A 113 -2.66 14.92 -17.16
C GLY A 113 -1.26 15.09 -17.75
N ILE A 114 -0.37 14.12 -17.55
CA ILE A 114 1.02 14.10 -18.05
C ILE A 114 1.23 12.96 -19.07
N SER A 115 2.39 12.93 -19.73
CA SER A 115 2.75 11.75 -20.55
C SER A 115 3.06 10.54 -19.66
N VAL A 116 2.59 9.36 -20.06
CA VAL A 116 2.89 8.07 -19.41
C VAL A 116 4.38 7.72 -19.47
N ASP A 117 5.11 8.23 -20.46
CA ASP A 117 6.55 8.00 -20.64
C ASP A 117 7.39 8.59 -19.49
N LEU A 118 6.81 9.52 -18.72
CA LEU A 118 7.46 10.08 -17.53
C LEU A 118 7.45 9.11 -16.34
N ILE A 119 6.60 8.08 -16.38
CA ILE A 119 6.43 7.11 -15.31
C ILE A 119 7.20 5.84 -15.67
N PRO A 120 8.20 5.42 -14.86
CA PRO A 120 8.95 4.19 -15.10
C PRO A 120 8.05 2.95 -15.21
N SER A 121 8.48 1.96 -15.99
CA SER A 121 7.76 0.70 -16.17
C SER A 121 7.92 -0.29 -15.02
N ASP A 122 9.04 -0.22 -14.29
CA ASP A 122 9.31 -1.08 -13.13
C ASP A 122 9.19 -0.25 -11.85
N ALA A 123 8.04 -0.36 -11.19
CA ALA A 123 7.72 0.47 -10.04
C ALA A 123 8.53 0.08 -8.79
N ASP A 124 8.86 -1.21 -8.63
CA ASP A 124 9.61 -1.70 -7.47
C ASP A 124 11.09 -1.24 -7.50
N ARG A 125 11.59 -0.82 -8.66
CA ARG A 125 12.96 -0.30 -8.82
C ARG A 125 13.07 1.21 -8.68
N ILE A 126 11.97 1.93 -8.45
CA ILE A 126 11.98 3.37 -8.22
C ILE A 126 12.65 3.63 -6.87
N PRO A 127 13.79 4.34 -6.79
CA PRO A 127 14.52 4.49 -5.53
C PRO A 127 13.77 5.26 -4.44
N ASP A 128 13.02 6.30 -4.83
CA ASP A 128 12.21 7.15 -3.96
C ASP A 128 10.86 7.44 -4.66
N PRO A 129 9.89 6.51 -4.52
CA PRO A 129 8.58 6.61 -5.17
C PRO A 129 7.81 7.87 -4.79
N LYS A 130 7.79 8.24 -3.51
CA LYS A 130 7.16 9.47 -3.02
C LYS A 130 7.76 10.72 -3.66
N GLN A 131 9.08 10.83 -3.72
CA GLN A 131 9.72 11.99 -4.34
C GLN A 131 9.49 12.04 -5.86
N LEU A 132 9.52 10.89 -6.55
CA LEU A 132 9.18 10.81 -7.96
C LEU A 132 7.73 11.27 -8.21
N LEU A 133 6.78 10.76 -7.42
CA LEU A 133 5.37 11.12 -7.49
C LEU A 133 5.19 12.65 -7.39
N ILE A 134 5.83 13.29 -6.41
CA ILE A 134 5.79 14.75 -6.24
C ILE A 134 6.36 15.46 -7.46
N ASN A 135 7.47 14.96 -8.02
CA ASN A 135 8.09 15.55 -9.21
C ASN A 135 7.24 15.38 -10.48
N LEU A 136 6.47 14.30 -10.59
CA LEU A 136 5.47 14.12 -11.64
C LEU A 136 4.31 15.10 -11.45
N ALA A 137 3.80 15.23 -10.22
CA ALA A 137 2.72 16.17 -9.90
C ALA A 137 3.09 17.64 -10.16
N LYS A 138 4.37 18.03 -10.01
CA LYS A 138 4.86 19.37 -10.42
C LYS A 138 4.60 19.67 -11.91
N LYS A 139 4.63 18.64 -12.75
CA LYS A 139 4.38 18.72 -14.20
C LYS A 139 2.90 18.57 -14.57
N SER A 140 2.03 18.34 -13.59
CA SER A 140 0.59 18.13 -13.82
C SER A 140 -0.03 19.32 -14.54
N LYS A 141 -0.81 19.02 -15.59
CA LYS A 141 -1.66 20.01 -16.27
C LYS A 141 -2.87 20.38 -15.41
N LYS A 142 -3.24 19.51 -14.47
CA LYS A 142 -4.39 19.71 -13.59
C LYS A 142 -3.96 20.40 -12.30
N ARG A 143 -4.52 21.60 -12.10
CA ARG A 143 -4.16 22.48 -10.98
C ARG A 143 -4.48 21.88 -9.61
N GLU A 144 -5.64 21.21 -9.48
CA GLU A 144 -6.05 20.56 -8.22
C GLU A 144 -4.97 19.59 -7.71
N GLN A 145 -4.51 18.68 -8.59
CA GLN A 145 -3.49 17.68 -8.23
C GLN A 145 -2.14 18.34 -7.94
N ARG A 146 -1.75 19.36 -8.72
CA ARG A 146 -0.48 20.07 -8.51
C ARG A 146 -0.47 20.80 -7.16
N ASP A 147 -1.51 21.59 -6.89
CA ASP A 147 -1.58 22.42 -5.69
C ASP A 147 -1.84 21.55 -4.42
N GLY A 148 -2.47 20.37 -4.56
CA GLY A 148 -2.70 19.43 -3.47
C GLY A 148 -1.49 18.56 -3.10
N ILE A 149 -0.78 18.03 -4.10
CA ILE A 149 0.31 17.04 -3.90
C ILE A 149 1.67 17.71 -3.69
N VAL A 150 1.93 18.83 -4.35
CA VAL A 150 3.25 19.47 -4.34
C VAL A 150 3.39 20.40 -3.13
N PRO A 151 4.50 20.33 -2.36
CA PRO A 151 4.73 21.29 -1.29
C PRO A 151 4.91 22.72 -1.82
N ASP A 152 4.46 23.70 -1.03
CA ASP A 152 4.64 25.12 -1.35
C ASP A 152 6.14 25.45 -1.49
N ARG A 153 6.51 26.30 -2.46
CA ARG A 153 7.92 26.62 -2.80
C ARG A 153 8.79 27.10 -1.61
N ASN A 154 8.17 27.72 -0.62
CA ASN A 154 8.85 28.27 0.57
C ASN A 154 8.55 27.47 1.85
N SER A 155 8.02 26.25 1.72
CA SER A 155 7.71 25.39 2.85
C SER A 155 8.83 24.40 3.13
N THR A 156 9.05 24.09 4.41
CA THR A 156 9.90 22.96 4.83
C THR A 156 9.16 21.62 4.75
N ALA A 157 7.89 21.62 4.37
CA ALA A 157 7.10 20.41 4.19
C ALA A 157 7.64 19.55 3.05
N LYS A 158 7.68 18.24 3.28
CA LYS A 158 8.11 17.25 2.28
C LYS A 158 7.02 16.90 1.27
N ILE A 159 5.76 17.15 1.62
CA ILE A 159 4.57 16.82 0.82
C ILE A 159 3.61 18.02 0.77
N GLY A 160 2.74 18.05 -0.24
CA GLY A 160 1.65 19.03 -0.33
C GLY A 160 0.59 18.83 0.74
N LYS A 161 -0.20 19.89 0.99
CA LYS A 161 -1.17 19.94 2.11
C LYS A 161 -2.29 18.90 1.97
N ASP A 162 -2.66 18.56 0.73
CA ASP A 162 -3.70 17.58 0.40
C ASP A 162 -3.12 16.33 -0.27
N TYR A 163 -1.86 16.00 0.03
CA TYR A 163 -1.16 14.87 -0.58
C TYR A 163 -1.97 13.57 -0.46
N ASN A 164 -2.36 13.21 0.77
CA ASN A 164 -3.14 12.00 1.02
C ASN A 164 -4.55 12.08 0.42
N GLY A 165 -5.22 13.24 0.46
CA GLY A 165 -6.56 13.38 -0.10
C GLY A 165 -6.58 13.16 -1.61
N GLN A 166 -5.63 13.73 -2.34
CA GLN A 166 -5.49 13.53 -3.78
C GLN A 166 -5.16 12.07 -4.15
N LEU A 167 -4.25 11.43 -3.41
CA LEU A 167 -3.87 10.04 -3.69
C LEU A 167 -4.96 9.04 -3.29
N ILE A 168 -5.67 9.27 -2.20
CA ILE A 168 -6.84 8.46 -1.82
C ILE A 168 -7.96 8.60 -2.86
N LYS A 169 -8.18 9.81 -3.39
CA LYS A 169 -9.11 10.04 -4.50
C LYS A 169 -8.73 9.20 -5.72
N PHE A 170 -7.46 9.23 -6.13
CA PHE A 170 -6.94 8.39 -7.21
C PHE A 170 -7.15 6.90 -6.95
N VAL A 171 -6.78 6.43 -5.76
CA VAL A 171 -6.92 5.02 -5.35
C VAL A 171 -8.38 4.55 -5.44
N ASN A 172 -9.32 5.37 -5.00
CA ASN A 172 -10.74 5.00 -4.98
C ASN A 172 -11.44 5.10 -6.34
N GLN A 173 -10.96 5.95 -7.25
CA GLN A 173 -11.69 6.29 -8.48
C GLN A 173 -11.04 5.72 -9.75
N ASN A 174 -9.72 5.56 -9.77
CA ASN A 174 -8.97 5.31 -11.00
C ASN A 174 -8.01 4.12 -10.90
N TRP A 175 -7.53 3.80 -9.70
CA TRP A 175 -6.50 2.77 -9.52
C TRP A 175 -7.07 1.36 -9.71
N GLN A 176 -6.45 0.59 -10.61
CA GLN A 176 -6.83 -0.80 -10.89
C GLN A 176 -5.64 -1.70 -10.55
N VAL A 177 -5.81 -2.54 -9.53
CA VAL A 177 -4.77 -3.47 -9.04
C VAL A 177 -4.34 -4.42 -10.15
N ALA A 178 -5.29 -4.87 -10.98
CA ALA A 178 -5.03 -5.80 -12.08
C ALA A 178 -4.02 -5.25 -13.11
N ALA A 179 -4.10 -3.95 -13.41
CA ALA A 179 -3.15 -3.26 -14.28
C ALA A 179 -1.86 -2.91 -13.53
N ALA A 180 -1.97 -2.42 -12.29
CA ALA A 180 -0.82 -2.03 -11.48
C ALA A 180 0.17 -3.19 -11.24
N GLN A 181 -0.35 -4.39 -10.94
CA GLN A 181 0.48 -5.55 -10.60
C GLN A 181 1.33 -6.07 -11.77
N THR A 182 1.07 -5.65 -13.01
CA THR A 182 1.94 -6.01 -14.15
C THR A 182 3.29 -5.27 -14.10
N ASN A 183 3.33 -4.15 -13.38
CA ASN A 183 4.50 -3.26 -13.25
C ASN A 183 5.11 -3.26 -11.84
N SER A 184 4.57 -4.09 -10.91
CA SER A 184 5.09 -4.25 -9.54
C SER A 184 4.96 -5.69 -9.08
N SER A 185 6.11 -6.36 -8.91
CA SER A 185 6.18 -7.73 -8.39
C SER A 185 5.80 -7.80 -6.91
N SER A 186 6.07 -6.75 -6.14
CA SER A 186 5.68 -6.65 -4.74
C SER A 186 4.16 -6.54 -4.57
N LEU A 187 3.50 -5.72 -5.39
CA LEU A 187 2.04 -5.63 -5.43
C LEU A 187 1.42 -6.96 -5.89
N LYS A 188 1.97 -7.57 -6.95
CA LYS A 188 1.50 -8.88 -7.43
C LYS A 188 1.51 -9.93 -6.32
N ARG A 189 2.62 -10.07 -5.59
CA ARG A 189 2.70 -11.02 -4.46
C ARG A 189 1.71 -10.70 -3.34
N ALA A 190 1.48 -9.42 -3.06
CA ALA A 190 0.48 -9.00 -2.07
C ALA A 190 -0.94 -9.34 -2.52
N MET A 191 -1.26 -9.14 -3.80
CA MET A 191 -2.57 -9.48 -4.35
C MET A 191 -2.79 -10.99 -4.43
N ASP A 192 -1.81 -11.74 -4.91
CA ASP A 192 -1.86 -13.22 -4.97
C ASP A 192 -2.10 -13.81 -3.57
N ALA A 193 -1.50 -13.22 -2.53
CA ALA A 193 -1.75 -13.60 -1.16
C ALA A 193 -3.18 -13.35 -0.67
N ILE A 194 -3.77 -12.19 -1.03
CA ILE A 194 -5.14 -11.85 -0.67
C ILE A 194 -6.11 -12.79 -1.39
N VAL A 195 -5.88 -13.04 -2.68
CA VAL A 195 -6.73 -13.92 -3.50
C VAL A 195 -6.71 -15.36 -2.98
N ASN A 196 -5.53 -15.87 -2.61
CA ASN A 196 -5.37 -17.26 -2.17
C ASN A 196 -5.59 -17.47 -0.66
N PHE A 197 -5.84 -16.42 0.12
CA PHE A 197 -5.97 -16.52 1.58
C PHE A 197 -7.14 -17.40 2.01
N GLN A 198 -6.92 -18.43 2.82
CA GLN A 198 -8.00 -19.20 3.43
C GLN A 198 -7.87 -19.07 4.94
N PRO A 199 -8.87 -18.48 5.64
CA PRO A 199 -8.80 -18.37 7.09
C PRO A 199 -8.88 -19.77 7.72
N THR A 200 -8.02 -20.00 8.70
CA THR A 200 -8.06 -21.19 9.56
C THR A 200 -8.72 -20.81 10.87
N TRP A 201 -9.84 -21.43 11.20
CA TRP A 201 -10.49 -21.26 12.49
C TRP A 201 -10.02 -22.39 13.39
N GLU A 202 -9.33 -22.09 14.49
CA GLU A 202 -9.11 -23.10 15.53
C GLU A 202 -10.50 -23.47 16.08
N THR A 203 -10.89 -24.74 15.91
CA THR A 203 -12.05 -25.36 16.56
C THR A 203 -11.79 -25.63 18.02
#